data_AF-X1NT24-F1
#
_entry.id   AF-X1NT24-F1
#
_cell.length_a   1.000
_cell.length_b   1.000
_cell.length_c   1.000
_cell.angle_alpha   90.00
_cell.angle_beta   90.00
_cell.angle_gamma   90.00
#
_symmetry.space_group_name_H-M   'P 1'
#
loop_
_entity.id
_entity.type
_entity.pdbx_description
1 polymer ?
#
loop_
_entity_poly.entity_id
_entity_poly.type
_entity_poly.pdbx_seq_one_letter_code
_entity_poly.pdbx_strand_id
1 'polypeptide(L)'
;MHLWDSSRSEYQARQTEALCSTLNIPFYVVDSKKEFDLNVVDYFCREYKRGRTPNPCIACNQHIKFGFLLSQALSLGANFLAT
;
A
#
# COMPACT_ATOMS: atom_id res chain seq x y z
N MET A 1 11.81 -9.31 -10.10
CA MET A 1 12.36 -8.01 -9.68
C MET A 1 11.46 -7.47 -8.59
N HIS A 2 11.82 -7.69 -7.33
CA HIS A 2 11.01 -7.28 -6.19
C HIS A 2 11.47 -5.88 -5.76
N LEU A 3 10.68 -4.86 -6.12
CA LEU A 3 11.01 -3.45 -5.92
C LEU A 3 10.90 -2.99 -4.45
N TRP A 4 10.39 -3.86 -3.57
CA TRP A 4 9.97 -3.51 -2.21
C TRP A 4 10.90 -4.01 -1.10
N ASP A 5 11.79 -4.96 -1.39
CA ASP A 5 12.78 -5.47 -0.43
C ASP A 5 14.02 -4.57 -0.46
N SER A 6 13.87 -3.37 0.11
CA SER A 6 14.93 -2.36 0.20
C SER A 6 15.07 -1.83 1.62
N SER A 7 16.28 -1.44 1.99
CA SER A 7 16.57 -0.73 3.25
C SER A 7 15.75 0.56 3.38
N ARG A 8 15.30 1.12 2.25
CA ARG A 8 14.45 2.32 2.21
C ARG A 8 13.05 2.06 2.77
N SER A 9 12.50 0.86 2.60
CA SER A 9 11.19 0.49 3.16
C SER A 9 11.25 0.43 4.69
N GLU A 10 12.30 -0.18 5.24
CA GLU A 10 12.54 -0.24 6.70
C GLU A 10 12.80 1.15 7.29
N TYR A 11 13.56 1.99 6.59
CA TYR A 11 13.82 3.36 7.01
C TYR A 11 12.53 4.19 7.10
N GLN A 12 11.65 4.10 6.10
CA GLN A 12 10.36 4.82 6.11
C GLN A 12 9.48 4.36 7.27
N ALA A 13 9.38 3.05 7.50
CA ALA A 13 8.61 2.51 8.63
C ALA A 13 9.12 3.06 9.98
N ARG A 14 10.44 3.08 10.20
CA ARG A 14 11.04 3.65 11.42
C ARG A 14 10.78 5.14 11.59
N GLN A 15 10.84 5.91 10.51
CA GLN A 15 10.54 7.36 10.56
C GLN A 15 9.06 7.61 10.91
N THR A 16 8.14 6.84 10.32
CA THR A 16 6.71 6.93 10.65
C THR A 16 6.45 6.52 12.10
N GLU A 17 7.05 5.43 12.58
CA GLU A 17 6.95 4.98 13.97
C GLU A 17 7.41 6.07 14.96
N ALA A 18 8.55 6.72 14.71
CA ALA A 18 9.06 7.79 15.55
C ALA A 18 8.10 9.01 15.62
N LEU A 19 7.50 9.37 14.48
CA LEU A 19 6.51 10.46 14.42
C LEU A 19 5.23 10.09 15.17
N CYS A 20 4.70 8.89 14.93
CA CYS A 20 3.54 8.35 15.65
C CYS A 20 3.77 8.31 17.17
N SER A 21 4.96 7.89 17.61
CA SER A 21 5.34 7.92 19.03
C SER A 21 5.36 9.33 19.61
N THR A 22 5.80 10.33 18.84
CA THR A 22 5.80 11.74 19.28
C THR A 22 4.37 12.28 19.44
N LEU A 23 3.44 11.81 18.62
CA LEU A 23 2.03 12.21 18.62
C LEU A 23 1.15 11.33 19.52
N ASN A 24 1.72 10.30 20.16
CA ASN A 24 1.00 9.29 20.93
C ASN A 24 -0.11 8.58 20.12
N ILE A 25 0.19 8.25 18.86
CA ILE A 25 -0.69 7.52 17.94
C ILE A 25 -0.14 6.10 17.73
N PRO A 26 -0.97 5.03 17.83
CA PRO A 26 -0.53 3.67 17.52
C PRO A 26 -0.05 3.51 16.07
N PHE A 27 1.05 2.78 15.87
CA PHE A 27 1.62 2.50 14.56
C PHE A 27 1.54 1.00 14.24
N TYR A 28 1.14 0.68 13.01
CA TYR A 28 1.03 -0.70 12.51
C TYR A 28 1.67 -0.80 11.12
N VAL A 29 2.38 -1.91 10.89
CA VAL A 29 2.87 -2.29 9.56
C VAL A 29 1.99 -3.41 9.02
N VAL A 30 1.47 -3.23 7.82
CA VAL A 30 0.61 -4.21 7.15
C VAL A 30 1.26 -4.65 5.85
N ASP A 31 1.41 -5.96 5.66
CA ASP A 31 1.93 -6.52 4.41
C ASP A 31 0.83 -6.53 3.33
N SER A 32 1.06 -5.78 2.26
CA SER A 32 0.19 -5.72 1.08
C SER A 32 0.89 -6.22 -0.19
N LYS A 33 2.09 -6.82 -0.09
CA LYS A 33 2.92 -7.21 -1.25
C LYS A 33 2.15 -8.06 -2.25
N LYS A 34 1.46 -9.10 -1.78
CA LYS A 34 0.68 -10.01 -2.62
C LYS A 34 -0.44 -9.27 -3.38
N GLU A 35 -1.23 -8.45 -2.67
CA GLU A 35 -2.33 -7.72 -3.29
C GLU A 35 -1.82 -6.64 -4.25
N PHE A 36 -0.71 -5.99 -3.91
CA PHE A 36 -0.09 -4.99 -4.77
C PHE A 36 0.44 -5.60 -6.07
N ASP A 37 1.12 -6.75 -5.99
CA ASP A 37 1.62 -7.46 -7.17
C ASP A 37 0.49 -7.86 -8.12
N LEU A 38 -0.53 -8.53 -7.59
CA LEU A 38 -1.64 -9.04 -8.39
C LEU A 38 -2.50 -7.92 -9.01
N ASN A 39 -2.80 -6.87 -8.24
CA ASN A 39 -3.78 -5.87 -8.65
C ASN A 39 -3.15 -4.64 -9.31
N VAL A 40 -1.88 -4.33 -9.05
CA VAL A 40 -1.20 -3.13 -9.56
C VAL A 40 -0.12 -3.51 -10.56
N VAL A 41 0.85 -4.35 -10.16
CA VAL A 41 2.01 -4.66 -11.00
C VAL A 41 1.61 -5.52 -12.20
N ASP A 42 0.86 -6.60 -11.98
CA ASP A 42 0.40 -7.50 -13.05
C ASP A 42 -0.54 -6.79 -14.02
N TYR A 43 -1.44 -5.93 -13.51
CA TYR A 43 -2.28 -5.05 -14.32
C TYR A 43 -1.42 -4.12 -15.21
N PHE A 44 -0.49 -3.40 -14.60
CA PHE A 44 0.36 -2.44 -15.29
C PHE A 44 1.18 -3.11 -16.39
N CYS A 45 1.88 -4.21 -16.06
CA CYS A 45 2.67 -4.98 -17.02
C CYS A 45 1.82 -5.52 -18.17
N ARG A 46 0.61 -6.04 -17.88
CA ARG A 46 -0.29 -6.59 -18.90
C ARG A 46 -0.79 -5.54 -19.88
N GLU A 47 -1.16 -4.35 -19.40
CA GLU A 47 -1.65 -3.28 -20.28
C GLU A 47 -0.52 -2.67 -21.11
N TYR A 48 0.70 -2.54 -20.57
CA TYR A 48 1.87 -2.16 -21.36
C TYR A 48 2.18 -3.18 -22.47
N LYS A 49 2.10 -4.48 -22.17
CA LYS A 49 2.26 -5.55 -23.18
C LYS A 49 1.23 -5.44 -24.32
N ARG A 50 0.10 -4.79 -24.09
CA ARG A 50 -0.96 -4.55 -25.08
C ARG A 50 -0.79 -3.21 -25.83
N GLY A 51 0.32 -2.51 -25.63
CA GLY A 51 0.59 -1.21 -26.27
C GLY A 51 -0.23 -0.06 -25.68
N ARG A 52 -0.76 -0.21 -24.46
CA ARG A 52 -1.50 0.84 -23.75
C ARG A 52 -0.61 1.51 -22.71
N THR A 53 -1.01 2.70 -22.26
CA THR A 53 -0.37 3.44 -21.17
C THR A 53 -1.27 3.38 -19.92
N PRO A 54 -1.17 2.33 -19.09
CA PRO A 54 -1.99 2.20 -17.89
C PRO A 54 -1.63 3.21 -16.80
N ASN A 55 -2.60 3.57 -15.96
CA ASN A 55 -2.40 4.37 -14.75
C ASN A 55 -2.43 3.45 -13.51
N PRO A 56 -1.27 3.09 -12.93
CA PRO A 56 -1.21 2.19 -11.78
C PRO A 56 -1.77 2.82 -10.51
N CYS A 57 -1.80 4.15 -10.40
CA CYS A 57 -2.30 4.85 -9.21
C CYS A 57 -3.82 4.67 -9.05
N ILE A 58 -4.57 4.59 -10.15
CA ILE A 58 -6.01 4.30 -10.11
C ILE A 58 -6.25 2.88 -9.57
N ALA A 59 -5.51 1.89 -10.09
CA ALA A 59 -5.58 0.52 -9.60
C ALA A 59 -5.17 0.40 -8.12
N CYS A 60 -4.10 1.10 -7.71
CA CYS A 60 -3.64 1.12 -6.33
C CYS A 60 -4.69 1.74 -5.38
N ASN A 61 -5.30 2.86 -5.75
CA ASN A 61 -6.35 3.47 -4.93
C ASN A 61 -7.55 2.53 -4.80
N GLN A 62 -8.00 1.93 -5.91
CA GLN A 62 -9.17 1.06 -5.92
C GLN A 62 -8.96 -0.24 -5.13
N HIS A 63 -7.82 -0.91 -5.34
CA HIS A 63 -7.60 -2.26 -4.80
C HIS A 63 -6.80 -2.29 -3.50
N ILE A 64 -5.85 -1.35 -3.33
CA ILE A 64 -4.94 -1.35 -2.17
C ILE A 64 -5.44 -0.38 -1.11
N LYS A 65 -5.61 0.91 -1.42
CA LYS A 65 -6.00 1.90 -0.41
C LYS A 65 -7.43 1.71 0.08
N PHE A 66 -8.39 1.74 -0.85
CA PHE A 66 -9.82 1.64 -0.52
C PHE A 66 -10.38 0.22 -0.60
N GLY A 67 -9.53 -0.76 -0.95
CA GLY A 67 -9.84 -2.19 -0.89
C GLY A 67 -9.19 -2.84 0.33
N PHE A 68 -7.96 -3.32 0.15
CA PHE A 68 -7.21 -4.05 1.16
C PHE A 68 -7.02 -3.28 2.47
N LEU A 69 -6.46 -2.06 2.41
CA LEU A 69 -6.16 -1.26 3.61
C LEU A 69 -7.44 -0.83 4.35
N LEU A 70 -8.49 -0.46 3.62
CA LEU A 70 -9.80 -0.16 4.23
C LEU A 70 -10.35 -1.38 4.96
N SER A 71 -10.29 -2.58 4.37
CA SER A 71 -10.75 -3.81 5.00
C SER A 71 -9.96 -4.12 6.28
N GLN A 72 -8.64 -3.92 6.26
CA GLN A 72 -7.78 -4.05 7.43
C GLN A 72 -8.16 -3.03 8.52
N ALA A 73 -8.34 -1.75 8.16
CA ALA A 73 -8.74 -0.71 9.12
C ALA A 73 -10.08 -1.02 9.79
N LEU A 74 -11.09 -1.44 9.01
CA LEU A 74 -12.40 -1.84 9.54
C LEU A 74 -12.29 -3.04 10.49
N SER A 75 -11.43 -4.02 10.19
CA SER A 75 -11.18 -5.18 11.07
C SER A 75 -10.54 -4.81 12.41
N LEU A 76 -9.83 -3.69 12.47
CA LEU A 76 -9.25 -3.12 13.69
C LEU A 76 -10.23 -2.23 14.45
N GLY A 77 -11.49 -2.13 13.99
CA GLY A 77 -12.53 -1.33 14.62
C GLY A 77 -12.54 0.15 14.21
N ALA A 78 -11.80 0.54 13.16
CA ALA A 78 -11.86 1.91 12.66
C ALA A 78 -13.22 2.21 12.01
N ASN A 79 -13.69 3.45 12.15
CA ASN A 79 -14.89 3.94 11.44
C ASN A 79 -14.57 4.62 10.12
N PHE A 80 -13.35 5.15 9.97
CA PHE A 80 -12.92 5.93 8.81
C PHE A 80 -11.46 5.61 8.46
N LEU A 81 -11.11 5.81 7.19
CA LEU A 81 -9.74 5.76 6.66
C LEU A 81 -9.37 7.14 6.10
N ALA A 82 -8.15 7.60 6.40
CA ALA A 82 -7.58 8.84 5.86
C ALA A 82 -6.24 8.55 5.14
N THR A 83 -6.01 9.20 4.00
CA THR A 83 -4.79 9.08 3.17
C THR A 83 -4.44 10.40 2.50
#